data_AF-A0A930NKZ1-F1
#
_entry.id   AF-A0A930NKZ1-F1
#
_cell.length_a   1.000
_cell.length_b   1.000
_cell.length_c   1.000
_cell.angle_alpha   90.00
_cell.angle_beta   90.00
_cell.angle_gamma   90.00
#
_symmetry.space_group_name_H-M   'P 1'
#
loop_
_entity.id
_entity.type
_entity.pdbx_description
1 polymer ?
#
loop_
_entity_poly.entity_id
_entity_poly.type
_entity_poly.pdbx_seq_one_letter_code
_entity_poly.pdbx_strand_id
1 'polypeptide(L)'
;HYNDRNMIATALKQSKADKEYYDAVRAFDEGDYDSFLNNFFLAIHSRYDIEKPVVKRYIRRKLDTINQLRRENKALQQQQREHEDFLKKLSVEYVMMGKECEKEGMREAAIANYEKAIKLYEDNPIARGRLEKLCS
;
A
#
# COMPACT_ATOMS: atom_id res chain seq x y z
N HIS A 1 -20.07 -27.16 -50.51
CA HIS A 1 -18.96 -26.43 -49.86
C HIS A 1 -19.32 -25.01 -49.42
N TYR A 2 -20.52 -24.77 -48.85
CA TYR A 2 -20.93 -23.44 -48.35
C TYR A 2 -20.63 -23.25 -46.84
N ASN A 3 -20.27 -24.34 -46.14
CA ASN A 3 -20.06 -24.36 -44.69
C ASN A 3 -18.68 -23.82 -44.26
N ASP A 4 -17.66 -23.87 -45.12
CA ASP A 4 -16.29 -23.52 -44.71
C ASP A 4 -16.06 -22.01 -44.55
N ARG A 5 -16.63 -21.17 -45.43
CA ARG A 5 -16.41 -19.71 -45.36
C ARG A 5 -17.02 -19.06 -44.12
N ASN A 6 -18.22 -19.49 -43.73
CA ASN A 6 -18.90 -18.97 -42.54
C ASN A 6 -18.23 -19.46 -41.24
N MET A 7 -17.75 -20.71 -41.22
CA MET A 7 -16.99 -21.25 -40.09
C MET A 7 -15.66 -20.53 -39.91
N ILE A 8 -14.93 -20.26 -41.01
CA ILE A 8 -13.67 -19.51 -40.98
C ILE A 8 -13.91 -18.06 -40.50
N ALA A 9 -14.91 -17.37 -41.04
CA ALA A 9 -15.23 -16.00 -40.62
C ALA A 9 -15.61 -15.92 -39.13
N THR A 10 -16.37 -16.90 -38.64
CA THR A 10 -16.76 -16.99 -37.22
C THR A 10 -15.55 -17.26 -36.33
N ALA A 11 -14.68 -18.20 -36.72
CA ALA A 11 -13.45 -18.50 -35.98
C ALA A 11 -12.49 -17.30 -35.93
N LEU A 12 -12.35 -16.56 -37.03
CA LEU A 12 -11.53 -15.34 -37.09
C LEU A 12 -12.08 -14.26 -36.15
N LYS A 13 -13.40 -14.06 -36.13
CA LYS A 13 -14.05 -13.11 -35.20
C LYS A 13 -13.87 -13.52 -33.74
N GLN A 14 -13.98 -14.82 -33.44
CA GLN A 14 -13.74 -15.35 -32.10
C GLN A 14 -12.28 -15.16 -31.65
N SER A 15 -11.32 -15.52 -32.50
CA SER A 15 -9.89 -15.37 -32.22
C SER A 15 -9.48 -13.90 -31.99
N LYS A 16 -10.07 -12.98 -32.75
CA LYS A 16 -9.86 -11.54 -32.55
C LYS A 16 -10.35 -11.09 -31.17
N ALA A 17 -11.57 -11.48 -30.78
CA ALA A 17 -12.11 -11.14 -29.46
C ALA A 17 -11.26 -11.74 -28.32
N ASP A 18 -10.77 -12.97 -28.48
CA ASP A 18 -9.90 -13.62 -27.48
C ASP A 18 -8.60 -12.83 -27.27
N LYS A 19 -7.99 -12.35 -28.36
CA LYS A 19 -6.80 -11.49 -28.27
C LYS A 19 -7.11 -10.17 -27.56
N GLU A 20 -8.20 -9.50 -27.92
CA GLU A 20 -8.60 -8.22 -27.31
C GLU A 20 -8.88 -8.37 -25.80
N TYR A 21 -9.55 -9.47 -25.38
CA TYR A 21 -9.73 -9.77 -23.96
C TYR A 21 -8.41 -10.06 -23.24
N TYR A 22 -7.50 -10.79 -23.90
CA TYR A 22 -6.19 -11.10 -23.33
C TYR A 22 -5.34 -9.84 -23.13
N ASP A 23 -5.27 -8.97 -24.14
CA ASP A 23 -4.53 -7.71 -24.09
C ASP A 23 -5.14 -6.77 -23.03
N ALA A 24 -6.48 -6.75 -22.90
CA ALA A 24 -7.16 -6.01 -21.83
C ALA A 24 -6.78 -6.52 -20.42
N VAL A 25 -6.80 -7.84 -20.19
CA VAL A 25 -6.42 -8.41 -18.89
C VAL A 25 -4.97 -8.08 -18.54
N ARG A 26 -4.04 -8.17 -19.51
CA ARG A 26 -2.64 -7.83 -19.30
C ARG A 26 -2.48 -6.36 -18.90
N ALA A 27 -3.09 -5.44 -19.66
CA ALA A 27 -3.02 -4.01 -19.35
C ALA A 27 -3.60 -3.67 -17.97
N PHE A 28 -4.71 -4.32 -17.57
CA PHE A 28 -5.26 -4.17 -16.22
C PHE A 28 -4.28 -4.60 -15.13
N ASP A 29 -3.59 -5.73 -15.34
CA ASP A 29 -2.63 -6.28 -14.38
C ASP A 29 -1.35 -5.45 -14.28
N GLU A 30 -0.97 -4.75 -15.36
CA GLU A 30 0.13 -3.79 -15.39
C GLU A 30 -0.25 -2.41 -14.84
N GLY A 31 -1.55 -2.14 -14.66
CA GLY A 31 -2.08 -0.85 -14.22
C GLY A 31 -2.22 0.20 -15.33
N ASP A 32 -2.04 -0.19 -16.61
CA ASP A 32 -2.33 0.66 -17.76
C ASP A 32 -3.83 0.62 -18.09
N TYR A 33 -4.59 1.47 -17.38
CA TYR A 33 -6.04 1.48 -17.48
C TYR A 33 -6.57 2.07 -18.78
N ASP A 34 -5.83 2.96 -19.44
CA ASP A 34 -6.22 3.50 -20.74
C ASP A 34 -6.16 2.40 -21.81
N SER A 35 -5.06 1.65 -21.86
CA SER A 35 -4.94 0.48 -22.75
C SER A 35 -5.93 -0.62 -22.39
N PHE A 36 -6.20 -0.86 -21.11
CA PHE A 36 -7.26 -1.78 -20.68
C PHE A 36 -8.62 -1.36 -21.24
N LEU A 37 -9.04 -0.10 -21.04
CA LEU A 37 -10.36 0.37 -21.47
C LEU A 37 -10.51 0.26 -23.00
N ASN A 38 -9.49 0.65 -23.75
CA ASN A 38 -9.49 0.56 -25.21
C ASN A 38 -9.66 -0.88 -25.69
N ASN A 39 -8.83 -1.82 -25.20
CA ASN A 39 -8.90 -3.23 -25.62
C ASN A 39 -10.17 -3.91 -25.11
N PHE A 40 -10.61 -3.60 -23.89
CA PHE A 40 -11.83 -4.16 -23.32
C PHE A 40 -13.05 -3.74 -24.12
N PHE A 41 -13.18 -2.46 -24.47
CA PHE A 41 -14.30 -2.01 -25.30
C PHE A 41 -14.27 -2.66 -26.68
N LEU A 42 -13.11 -2.79 -27.32
CA LEU A 42 -13.01 -3.54 -28.59
C LEU A 42 -13.51 -4.99 -28.42
N ALA A 43 -13.08 -5.67 -27.35
CA ALA A 43 -13.45 -7.06 -27.08
C ALA A 43 -14.96 -7.25 -26.88
N ILE A 44 -15.64 -6.38 -26.12
CA ILE A 44 -17.08 -6.53 -25.85
C ILE A 44 -17.93 -6.26 -27.09
N HIS A 45 -17.49 -5.38 -27.99
CA HIS A 45 -18.15 -5.15 -29.29
C HIS A 45 -17.90 -6.33 -30.24
N SER A 46 -16.73 -6.98 -30.16
CA SER A 46 -16.42 -8.19 -30.91
C SER A 46 -17.21 -9.42 -30.42
N ARG A 47 -17.28 -9.62 -29.10
CA ARG A 47 -17.96 -10.76 -28.46
C ARG A 47 -18.45 -10.41 -27.04
N TYR A 48 -19.77 -10.41 -26.84
CA TYR A 48 -20.38 -10.05 -25.57
C TYR A 48 -20.40 -11.21 -24.56
N ASP A 49 -19.29 -11.38 -23.82
CA ASP A 49 -19.12 -12.45 -22.82
C ASP A 49 -19.15 -11.95 -21.37
N ILE A 50 -19.19 -10.64 -21.16
CA ILE A 50 -19.01 -10.01 -19.84
C ILE A 50 -20.07 -10.44 -18.81
N GLU A 51 -21.25 -10.83 -19.28
CA GLU A 51 -22.32 -11.27 -18.40
C GLU A 51 -22.23 -12.74 -17.98
N LYS A 52 -21.34 -13.53 -18.60
CA LYS A 52 -21.16 -14.94 -18.25
C LYS A 52 -20.72 -15.07 -16.78
N PRO A 53 -21.26 -16.03 -16.02
CA PRO A 53 -20.96 -16.17 -14.59
C PRO A 53 -19.46 -16.24 -14.27
N VAL A 54 -18.68 -16.93 -15.11
CA VAL A 54 -17.22 -17.05 -14.94
C VAL A 54 -16.50 -15.71 -15.11
N VAL A 55 -16.91 -14.90 -16.09
CA VAL A 55 -16.32 -13.57 -16.35
C VAL A 55 -16.72 -12.60 -15.24
N LYS A 56 -17.99 -12.58 -14.82
CA LYS A 56 -18.46 -11.82 -13.65
C LYS A 56 -17.66 -12.14 -12.40
N ARG A 57 -17.40 -13.44 -12.14
CA ARG A 57 -16.59 -13.88 -10.98
C ARG A 57 -15.15 -13.40 -11.10
N TYR A 58 -14.57 -13.45 -12.30
CA TYR A 58 -13.21 -13.01 -12.55
C TYR A 58 -13.05 -11.50 -12.31
N ILE A 59 -13.93 -10.67 -12.90
CA ILE A 59 -13.95 -9.21 -12.70
C ILE A 59 -14.11 -8.90 -11.21
N ARG A 60 -15.06 -9.55 -10.52
CA ARG A 60 -15.24 -9.36 -9.07
C ARG A 60 -13.96 -9.63 -8.28
N ARG A 61 -13.23 -10.70 -8.60
CA ARG A 61 -11.97 -11.02 -7.92
C ARG A 61 -10.91 -9.95 -8.13
N LYS A 62 -10.75 -9.45 -9.35
CA LYS A 62 -9.82 -8.35 -9.64
C LYS A 62 -10.19 -7.05 -8.92
N LEU A 63 -11.48 -6.71 -8.86
CA LEU A 63 -11.95 -5.54 -8.13
C LEU A 63 -11.81 -5.70 -6.60
N ASP A 64 -11.95 -6.91 -6.07
CA ASP A 64 -11.81 -7.15 -4.62
C ASP A 64 -10.38 -6.93 -4.11
N THR A 65 -9.37 -7.02 -4.98
CA THR A 65 -8.00 -6.60 -4.66
C THR A 65 -7.95 -5.16 -4.14
N ILE A 66 -8.78 -4.24 -4.66
CA ILE A 66 -8.87 -2.86 -4.18
C ILE A 66 -9.37 -2.82 -2.73
N ASN A 67 -10.38 -3.63 -2.40
CA ASN A 67 -10.90 -3.72 -1.03
C ASN A 67 -9.87 -4.34 -0.09
N GLN A 68 -9.13 -5.35 -0.54
CA GLN A 68 -8.04 -5.95 0.22
C GLN A 68 -6.95 -4.90 0.51
N LEU A 69 -6.46 -4.19 -0.50
CA LEU A 69 -5.46 -3.13 -0.35
C LEU A 69 -5.94 -2.01 0.60
N ARG A 70 -7.22 -1.63 0.55
CA ARG A 70 -7.80 -0.65 1.49
C ARG A 70 -7.78 -1.15 2.93
N ARG A 71 -8.10 -2.42 3.17
CA ARG A 71 -8.05 -3.04 4.50
C ARG A 71 -6.62 -3.12 5.02
N GLU A 72 -5.69 -3.58 4.19
CA GLU A 72 -4.27 -3.67 4.51
C GLU A 72 -3.69 -2.30 4.82
N ASN A 73 -3.98 -1.28 4.01
CA ASN A 73 -3.52 0.09 4.25
C ASN A 73 -4.03 0.63 5.59
N LYS A 74 -5.31 0.42 5.92
CA LYS A 74 -5.87 0.82 7.21
C LYS A 74 -5.19 0.10 8.38
N ALA A 75 -4.91 -1.19 8.24
CA ALA A 75 -4.22 -1.97 9.26
C ALA A 75 -2.77 -1.48 9.46
N LEU A 76 -2.04 -1.25 8.37
CA LEU A 76 -0.66 -0.72 8.41
C LEU A 76 -0.59 0.66 9.06
N GLN A 77 -1.52 1.57 8.71
CA GLN A 77 -1.61 2.88 9.35
C GLN A 77 -1.90 2.79 10.85
N GLN A 78 -2.73 1.83 11.27
CA GLN A 78 -3.02 1.63 12.69
C GLN A 78 -1.78 1.10 13.43
N GLN A 79 -1.09 0.10 12.86
CA GLN A 79 0.14 -0.43 13.42
C GLN A 79 1.23 0.64 13.51
N GLN A 80 1.34 1.51 12.50
CA GLN A 80 2.27 2.63 12.51
C GLN A 80 1.97 3.60 13.67
N ARG A 81 0.69 3.98 13.85
CA ARG A 81 0.28 4.85 14.98
C ARG A 81 0.61 4.24 16.33
N GLU A 82 0.30 2.95 16.51
CA GLU A 82 0.61 2.24 17.76
C GLU A 82 2.11 2.18 18.03
N HIS A 83 2.92 1.98 16.98
CA HIS A 83 4.38 2.01 17.09
C HIS A 83 4.90 3.41 17.44
N GLU A 84 4.39 4.46 16.79
CA GLU A 84 4.74 5.86 17.09
C GLU A 84 4.38 6.23 18.54
N ASP A 85 3.20 5.82 19.03
CA ASP A 85 2.79 6.07 20.40
C ASP A 85 3.65 5.28 21.41
N PHE A 86 4.07 4.07 21.06
CA PHE A 86 5.02 3.30 21.88
C PHE A 86 6.39 3.99 21.96
N LEU A 87 6.93 4.45 20.83
CA LEU A 87 8.20 5.18 20.80
C LEU A 87 8.13 6.49 21.60
N LYS A 88 7.02 7.22 21.54
CA LYS A 88 6.78 8.41 22.37
C LYS A 88 6.80 8.07 23.87
N LYS A 89 6.13 6.99 24.29
CA LYS A 89 6.16 6.54 25.70
C LYS A 89 7.58 6.20 26.15
N LEU A 90 8.31 5.44 25.35
CA LEU A 90 9.70 5.09 25.66
C LEU A 90 10.60 6.34 25.70
N SER A 91 10.38 7.30 24.81
CA SER A 91 11.07 8.60 24.86
C SER A 91 10.83 9.34 26.19
N VAL A 92 9.60 9.32 26.71
CA VAL A 92 9.28 9.88 28.03
C VAL A 92 9.99 9.13 29.16
N GLU A 93 10.08 7.80 29.09
CA GLU A 93 10.83 6.99 30.07
C GLU A 93 12.31 7.35 30.11
N TYR A 94 12.96 7.49 28.95
CA TYR A 94 14.34 7.96 28.87
C TYR A 94 14.51 9.39 29.42
N VAL A 95 13.53 10.28 29.24
CA VAL A 95 13.54 11.60 29.91
C VAL A 95 13.50 11.46 31.43
N MET A 96 12.70 10.54 31.97
CA MET A 96 12.63 10.31 33.43
C MET A 96 13.97 9.81 33.96
N MET A 97 14.58 8.82 33.31
CA MET A 97 15.90 8.30 33.67
C MET A 97 16.98 9.38 33.56
N GLY A 98 16.95 10.21 32.51
CA GLY A 98 17.88 11.34 32.37
C GLY A 98 17.79 12.32 33.54
N LYS A 99 16.57 12.63 34.00
CA LYS A 99 16.35 13.50 35.17
C LYS A 99 16.85 12.87 36.48
N GLU A 100 16.74 11.56 36.62
CA GLU A 100 17.29 10.82 37.77
C GLU A 100 18.81 10.86 37.76
N CYS A 101 19.46 10.59 36.62
CA CYS A 101 20.91 10.72 36.47
C CYS A 101 21.40 12.13 36.81
N GLU A 102 20.67 13.18 36.42
CA GLU A 102 21.03 14.56 36.80
C GLU A 102 20.98 14.80 38.32
N LYS A 103 19.96 14.25 39.01
CA LYS A 103 19.86 14.36 40.47
C LYS A 103 21.01 13.67 41.19
N GLU A 104 21.47 12.54 40.63
CA GLU A 104 22.62 11.77 41.14
C GLU A 104 23.99 12.34 40.68
N GLY A 105 24.01 13.47 39.98
CA GLY A 105 25.24 14.10 39.49
C GLY A 105 25.93 13.37 38.33
N MET A 106 25.25 12.41 37.69
CA MET A 106 25.75 11.61 36.57
C MET A 106 25.47 12.31 35.23
N ARG A 107 26.23 13.37 34.93
CA ARG A 107 25.99 14.24 33.76
C ARG A 107 26.02 13.49 32.42
N GLU A 108 27.03 12.66 32.18
CA GLU A 108 27.19 11.93 30.92
C GLU A 108 26.03 10.94 30.70
N ALA A 109 25.62 10.25 31.76
CA ALA A 109 24.48 9.33 31.71
C ALA A 109 23.16 10.09 31.45
N ALA A 110 22.99 11.27 32.04
CA ALA A 110 21.82 12.11 31.76
C ALA A 110 21.75 12.53 30.29
N ILE A 111 22.86 13.01 29.72
CA ILE A 111 22.96 13.40 28.30
C ILE A 111 22.58 12.22 27.40
N ALA A 112 23.19 11.05 27.62
CA ALA A 112 22.92 9.85 26.81
C ALA A 112 21.44 9.43 26.83
N ASN A 113 20.77 9.55 27.99
CA ASN A 113 19.34 9.29 28.11
C ASN A 113 18.50 10.31 27.31
N TYR A 114 18.83 11.60 27.36
CA TYR A 114 18.11 12.61 26.58
C TYR A 114 18.34 12.48 25.07
N GLU A 115 19.56 12.17 24.63
CA GLU A 115 19.83 11.86 23.21
C GLU A 115 19.01 10.66 22.74
N LYS A 116 18.92 9.61 23.57
CA LYS A 116 18.10 8.45 23.26
C LYS A 116 16.61 8.79 23.19
N ALA A 117 16.12 9.64 24.09
CA ALA A 117 14.75 10.12 24.04
C ALA A 117 14.43 10.87 22.73
N ILE A 118 15.34 11.74 22.27
CA ILE A 118 15.20 12.47 20.99
C ILE A 118 15.27 11.51 19.81
N LYS A 119 16.17 10.52 19.84
CA LYS A 119 16.25 9.51 18.77
C LYS A 119 14.97 8.69 18.61
N LEU A 120 14.24 8.46 19.71
CA LEU A 120 12.98 7.72 19.70
C LEU A 120 11.78 8.61 19.33
N TYR A 121 11.82 9.88 19.74
CA TYR A 121 10.81 10.88 19.38
C TYR A 121 11.48 12.24 19.28
N GLU A 122 11.74 12.66 18.04
CA GLU A 122 12.55 13.84 17.72
C GLU A 122 11.97 15.12 18.35
N ASP A 123 10.64 15.20 18.41
CA ASP A 123 9.88 16.33 18.94
C ASP A 123 9.63 16.28 20.44
N ASN A 124 10.40 15.49 21.21
CA ASN A 124 10.32 15.53 22.66
C ASN A 124 10.86 16.88 23.20
N PRO A 125 9.99 17.81 23.66
CA PRO A 125 10.43 19.16 24.00
C PRO A 125 11.25 19.18 25.29
N ILE A 126 10.99 18.24 26.19
CA ILE A 126 11.70 18.14 27.47
C ILE A 126 13.12 17.65 27.23
N ALA A 127 13.28 16.57 26.47
CA ALA A 127 14.61 16.02 26.16
C ALA A 127 15.48 17.07 25.47
N ARG A 128 14.95 17.73 24.44
CA ARG A 128 15.65 18.79 23.68
C ARG A 128 16.10 19.94 24.58
N GLY A 129 15.18 20.51 25.36
CA GLY A 129 15.50 21.64 26.25
C GLY A 129 16.42 21.27 27.41
N ARG A 130 16.45 20.00 27.87
CA ARG A 130 17.42 19.54 28.87
C ARG A 130 18.80 19.32 28.27
N LEU A 131 18.88 18.72 27.09
CA LEU A 131 20.13 18.50 26.38
C LEU A 131 20.81 19.84 26.07
N GLU A 132 20.06 20.83 25.57
CA GLU A 132 20.59 22.18 25.33
C GLU A 132 21.22 22.79 26.58
N LYS A 133 20.56 22.68 27.75
CA LYS A 133 21.07 23.19 29.04
C LYS A 133 22.29 22.43 29.57
N LEU A 134 22.41 21.14 29.26
CA LEU A 134 23.52 20.30 29.70
C LEU A 134 24.71 20.32 28.73
N CYS A 135 24.52 20.85 27.52
CA CYS A 135 25.58 21.00 26.52
C CYS A 135 26.02 22.46 26.33
N SER A 136 25.35 23.42 26.99
CA SER A 136 25.82 24.79 27.15
C SER A 136 26.75 24.92 28.36
#